data_AF-A0A955GE54-F1
#
_entry.id   AF-A0A955GE54-F1
#
_cell.length_a   1.000
_cell.length_b   1.000
_cell.length_c   1.000
_cell.angle_alpha   90.00
_cell.angle_beta   90.00
_cell.angle_gamma   90.00
#
_symmetry.space_group_name_H-M   'P 1'
#
loop_
_entity.id
_entity.type
_entity.pdbx_description
1 polymer ?
#
loop_
_entity_poly.entity_id
_entity_poly.type
_entity_poly.pdbx_seq_one_letter_code
_entity_poly.pdbx_strand_id
1 'polypeptide(L)'
;MIARYSPQTDFNEIDNPPAWRDPFIFYDDVTEKFHMFFTARVNNGNTSFNGCIGRATSDDLLRWQTEEPVIVNEGFDEMEVPQMLYIKNRYYLLFSYRKSHELKNKPKLSSGLYCFVSNEIGGGYRPIKGWYGQIMKYGNKYYGMRLIKQKSNKHHFAIGWHHLKRGEFVGKMTDVYTVRLEPHAFSITDFSINIVDTFKKITQPKK
;
A
#
# COMPACT_ATOMS: atom_id res chain seq x y z
N MET A 1 15.70 9.58 -24.39
CA MET A 1 14.69 8.84 -23.59
C MET A 1 14.69 9.47 -22.20
N ILE A 2 13.64 10.21 -21.82
CA ILE A 2 13.54 10.77 -20.46
C ILE A 2 13.18 9.60 -19.55
N ALA A 3 14.01 9.28 -18.56
CA ALA A 3 13.69 8.22 -17.61
C ALA A 3 12.39 8.58 -16.87
N ARG A 4 11.41 7.67 -16.82
CA ARG A 4 10.09 7.92 -16.20
C ARG A 4 10.16 8.05 -14.67
N TYR A 5 11.16 7.39 -14.09
CA TYR A 5 11.40 7.33 -12.67
C TYR A 5 12.78 7.89 -12.32
N SER A 6 12.89 8.47 -11.13
CA SER A 6 14.15 9.01 -10.62
C SER A 6 15.13 7.88 -10.32
N PRO A 7 16.36 7.89 -10.89
CA PRO A 7 17.39 6.92 -10.58
C PRO A 7 18.25 7.32 -9.37
N GLN A 8 17.86 8.36 -8.61
CA GLN A 8 18.64 8.88 -7.48
C GLN A 8 18.85 7.79 -6.42
N THR A 9 20.08 7.70 -5.93
CA THR A 9 20.52 6.76 -4.90
C THR A 9 20.90 7.45 -3.58
N ASP A 10 20.91 8.78 -3.58
CA ASP A 10 21.13 9.60 -2.38
C ASP A 10 19.81 9.94 -1.68
N PHE A 11 19.92 10.43 -0.46
CA PHE A 11 18.80 11.03 0.26
C PHE A 11 18.34 12.31 -0.44
N ASN A 12 17.03 12.58 -0.41
CA ASN A 12 16.50 13.83 -0.95
C ASN A 12 16.65 14.99 0.05
N GLU A 13 16.21 16.18 -0.34
CA GLU A 13 16.31 17.43 0.45
C GLU A 13 15.55 17.44 1.78
N ILE A 14 14.77 16.39 2.09
CA ILE A 14 14.09 16.20 3.38
C ILE A 14 14.56 14.92 4.11
N ASP A 15 15.77 14.45 3.80
CA ASP A 15 16.39 13.27 4.41
C ASP A 15 15.59 11.98 4.22
N ASN A 16 14.78 11.88 3.16
CA ASN A 16 14.14 10.62 2.79
C ASN A 16 15.07 9.79 1.90
N PRO A 17 15.10 8.45 2.11
CA PRO A 17 15.95 7.57 1.32
C PRO A 17 15.45 7.44 -0.12
N PRO A 18 16.24 6.87 -1.04
CA PRO A 18 15.80 6.50 -2.38
C PRO A 18 14.50 5.68 -2.40
N ALA A 19 13.68 5.91 -3.42
CA ALA A 19 12.42 5.20 -3.62
C ALA A 19 12.52 4.38 -4.91
N TRP A 20 12.75 3.09 -4.74
CA TRP A 20 12.63 2.04 -5.75
C TRP A 20 12.52 0.70 -5.02
N ARG A 21 11.41 0.52 -4.29
CA ARG A 21 11.29 -0.54 -3.28
C ARG A 21 9.86 -1.03 -3.09
N ASP A 22 9.71 -1.99 -2.18
CA ASP A 22 8.43 -2.57 -1.77
C ASP A 22 7.60 -3.17 -2.93
N PRO A 23 8.15 -4.07 -3.76
CA PRO A 23 7.41 -4.64 -4.88
C PRO A 23 6.18 -5.43 -4.40
N PHE A 24 5.03 -5.15 -5.02
CA PHE A 24 3.81 -5.91 -4.88
C PHE A 24 3.41 -6.50 -6.23
N ILE A 25 3.50 -7.83 -6.34
CA ILE A 25 3.12 -8.55 -7.55
C ILE A 25 1.66 -8.97 -7.47
N PHE A 26 0.91 -8.67 -8.53
CA PHE A 26 -0.50 -8.96 -8.70
C PHE A 26 -0.71 -9.57 -10.09
N TYR A 27 -1.22 -10.79 -10.17
CA TYR A 27 -1.69 -11.33 -11.45
C TYR A 27 -3.09 -10.78 -11.72
N ASP A 28 -3.27 -10.19 -12.89
CA ASP A 28 -4.54 -9.60 -13.31
C ASP A 28 -5.21 -10.46 -14.37
N ASP A 29 -6.36 -11.05 -14.04
CA ASP A 29 -7.11 -11.92 -14.96
C ASP A 29 -7.71 -11.14 -16.16
N VAL A 30 -7.85 -9.81 -16.06
CA VAL A 30 -8.41 -8.98 -17.14
C VAL A 30 -7.39 -8.74 -18.25
N THR A 31 -6.14 -8.44 -17.87
CA THR A 31 -5.05 -8.22 -18.82
C THR A 31 -4.22 -9.48 -19.10
N GLU A 32 -4.45 -10.55 -18.34
CA GLU A 32 -3.71 -11.82 -18.38
C GLU A 32 -2.20 -11.65 -18.18
N LYS A 33 -1.81 -10.71 -17.30
CA LYS A 33 -0.41 -10.35 -17.04
C LYS A 33 -0.12 -10.24 -15.55
N PHE A 34 1.16 -10.38 -15.20
CA PHE A 34 1.65 -9.95 -13.91
C PHE A 34 1.92 -8.46 -13.91
N HIS A 35 1.42 -7.78 -12.88
CA HIS A 35 1.68 -6.39 -12.58
C HIS A 35 2.48 -6.28 -11.29
N MET A 36 3.53 -5.47 -11.31
CA MET A 36 4.26 -5.08 -10.11
C MET A 36 3.95 -3.62 -9.81
N PHE A 37 3.54 -3.33 -8.58
CA PHE A 37 3.41 -1.99 -8.05
C PHE A 37 4.51 -1.76 -7.01
N PHE A 38 5.15 -0.60 -7.02
CA PHE A 38 6.30 -0.35 -6.15
C PHE A 38 6.39 1.12 -5.76
N THR A 39 7.02 1.39 -4.62
CA THR A 39 7.30 2.75 -4.14
C THR A 39 8.43 3.33 -4.99
N ALA A 40 8.15 4.47 -5.62
CA ALA A 40 9.09 5.12 -6.54
C ALA A 40 9.01 6.64 -6.44
N ARG A 41 9.88 7.30 -7.21
CA ARG A 41 9.78 8.73 -7.51
C ARG A 41 9.72 8.97 -9.01
N VAL A 42 8.95 9.97 -9.44
CA VAL A 42 8.98 10.47 -10.83
C VAL A 42 10.25 11.28 -11.06
N ASN A 43 10.75 11.25 -12.29
CA ASN A 43 11.90 12.03 -12.72
C ASN A 43 11.45 13.39 -13.28
N ASN A 44 10.95 14.28 -12.43
CA ASN A 44 10.40 15.59 -12.83
C ASN A 44 11.26 16.79 -12.39
N GLY A 45 12.58 16.59 -12.21
CA GLY A 45 13.51 17.63 -11.74
C GLY A 45 13.57 17.76 -10.21
N ASN A 46 14.17 18.84 -9.70
CA ASN A 46 14.34 19.13 -8.26
C ASN A 46 13.04 19.58 -7.60
N THR A 47 11.98 18.76 -7.68
CA THR A 47 10.82 18.95 -6.82
C THR A 47 10.93 17.99 -5.64
N SER A 48 10.75 18.52 -4.43
CA SER A 48 10.56 17.73 -3.21
C SER A 48 9.36 16.77 -3.30
N PHE A 49 8.48 17.03 -4.27
CA PHE A 49 7.20 16.40 -4.44
C PHE A 49 7.21 15.47 -5.65
N ASN A 50 7.89 14.33 -5.53
CA ASN A 50 8.03 13.40 -6.64
C ASN A 50 7.69 11.95 -6.28
N GLY A 51 7.21 11.66 -5.07
CA GLY A 51 6.72 10.32 -4.70
C GLY A 51 5.61 9.82 -5.63
N CYS A 52 5.70 8.55 -6.03
CA CYS A 52 4.73 7.89 -6.87
C CYS A 52 4.59 6.40 -6.55
N ILE A 53 3.50 5.79 -7.03
CA ILE A 53 3.44 4.34 -7.19
C ILE A 53 3.83 4.01 -8.62
N GLY A 54 5.01 3.39 -8.77
CA GLY A 54 5.49 2.86 -10.02
C GLY A 54 4.78 1.57 -10.41
N ARG A 55 4.85 1.25 -11.70
CA ARG A 55 4.28 0.03 -12.27
C ARG A 55 5.25 -0.62 -13.25
N ALA A 56 5.28 -1.95 -13.23
CA ALA A 56 5.89 -2.76 -14.27
C ALA A 56 4.97 -3.93 -14.63
N THR A 57 5.09 -4.46 -15.84
CA THR A 57 4.35 -5.64 -16.32
C THR A 57 5.29 -6.77 -16.70
N SER A 58 4.82 -8.01 -16.59
CA SER A 58 5.57 -9.21 -16.98
C SER A 58 4.61 -10.31 -17.41
N ASP A 59 5.04 -11.10 -18.40
CA ASP A 59 4.32 -12.30 -18.84
C ASP A 59 4.86 -13.56 -18.13
N ASP A 60 6.06 -13.52 -17.54
CA ASP A 60 6.80 -14.70 -17.07
C ASP A 60 7.42 -14.57 -15.66
N LEU A 61 7.18 -13.46 -14.95
CA LEU A 61 7.78 -13.07 -13.66
C LEU A 61 9.30 -12.83 -13.68
N LEU A 62 9.97 -13.06 -14.81
CA LEU A 62 11.43 -12.93 -14.96
C LEU A 62 11.78 -11.63 -15.68
N ARG A 63 11.06 -11.30 -16.75
CA ARG A 63 11.28 -10.12 -17.59
C ARG A 63 10.21 -9.10 -17.29
N TRP A 64 10.63 -7.93 -16.84
CA TRP A 64 9.75 -6.84 -16.43
C TRP A 64 9.92 -5.63 -17.33
N GLN A 65 8.81 -5.10 -17.84
CA GLN A 65 8.76 -3.83 -18.57
C GLN A 65 8.22 -2.75 -17.64
N THR A 66 8.99 -1.70 -17.40
CA THR A 66 8.52 -0.55 -16.62
C THR A 66 7.48 0.25 -17.41
N GLU A 67 6.38 0.60 -16.76
CA GLU A 67 5.26 1.38 -17.30
C GLU A 67 5.25 2.81 -16.74
N GLU A 68 4.29 3.64 -17.16
CA GLU A 68 4.02 4.91 -16.49
C GLU A 68 3.59 4.70 -15.01
N PRO A 69 3.93 5.63 -14.10
CA PRO A 69 3.43 5.58 -12.73
C PRO A 69 1.90 5.66 -12.68
N VAL A 70 1.29 4.88 -11.79
CA VAL A 70 -0.18 4.79 -11.70
C VAL A 70 -0.79 5.79 -10.73
N ILE A 71 0.02 6.30 -9.79
CA ILE A 71 -0.33 7.40 -8.89
C ILE A 71 0.85 8.36 -8.88
N VAL A 72 0.59 9.58 -9.34
CA VAL A 72 1.42 10.77 -9.09
C VAL A 72 0.48 11.78 -8.44
N ASN A 73 0.65 12.04 -7.15
CA ASN A 73 -0.33 12.82 -6.40
C ASN A 73 0.35 13.83 -5.49
N GLU A 74 0.00 15.11 -5.63
CA GLU A 74 0.45 16.20 -4.76
C GLU A 74 0.08 16.00 -3.28
N GLY A 75 0.99 15.42 -2.50
CA GLY A 75 0.85 15.24 -1.05
C GLY A 75 1.79 14.20 -0.40
N PHE A 76 2.26 13.20 -1.15
CA PHE A 76 3.14 12.13 -0.64
C PHE A 76 4.53 12.08 -1.30
N ASP A 77 5.60 12.19 -0.51
CA ASP A 77 6.96 11.88 -1.00
C ASP A 77 7.26 10.36 -0.95
N GLU A 78 6.66 9.66 0.00
CA GLU A 78 6.88 8.23 0.23
C GLU A 78 5.53 7.50 0.29
N MET A 79 5.18 6.78 -0.77
CA MET A 79 3.98 5.93 -0.85
C MET A 79 4.39 4.47 -0.62
N GLU A 80 4.60 4.10 0.64
CA GLU A 80 5.32 2.89 1.04
C GLU A 80 4.43 1.65 1.06
N VAL A 81 5.05 0.46 0.89
CA VAL A 81 4.37 -0.84 1.03
C VAL A 81 3.06 -0.93 0.21
N PRO A 82 3.11 -0.70 -1.11
CA PRO A 82 1.93 -0.78 -1.95
C PRO A 82 1.29 -2.16 -1.92
N GLN A 83 0.00 -2.20 -2.19
CA GLN A 83 -0.77 -3.44 -2.33
C GLN A 83 -2.01 -3.21 -3.19
N MET A 84 -2.36 -4.22 -4.00
CA MET A 84 -3.49 -4.17 -4.91
C MET A 84 -4.58 -5.16 -4.49
N LEU A 85 -5.83 -4.70 -4.54
CA LEU A 85 -7.02 -5.56 -4.44
C LEU A 85 -7.92 -5.34 -5.66
N TYR A 86 -8.41 -6.43 -6.24
CA TYR A 86 -9.45 -6.38 -7.28
C TYR A 86 -10.77 -6.92 -6.72
N ILE A 87 -11.77 -6.04 -6.63
CA ILE A 87 -13.05 -6.33 -5.98
C ILE A 87 -14.18 -5.69 -6.79
N LYS A 88 -15.19 -6.48 -7.16
CA LYS A 88 -16.39 -6.01 -7.88
C LYS A 88 -16.02 -5.11 -9.07
N ASN A 89 -15.09 -5.57 -9.89
CA ASN A 89 -14.63 -4.94 -11.12
C ASN A 89 -13.95 -3.57 -10.93
N ARG A 90 -13.34 -3.35 -9.76
CA ARG A 90 -12.55 -2.15 -9.46
C ARG A 90 -11.23 -2.53 -8.81
N TYR A 91 -10.20 -1.74 -9.12
CA TYR A 91 -8.87 -1.84 -8.57
C TYR A 91 -8.72 -0.89 -7.40
N TYR A 92 -8.28 -1.40 -6.26
CA TYR A 92 -8.03 -0.66 -5.04
C TYR A 92 -6.54 -0.75 -4.74
N LEU A 93 -5.83 0.36 -4.92
CA LEU A 93 -4.41 0.49 -4.63
C LEU A 93 -4.24 1.14 -3.27
N LEU A 94 -3.62 0.43 -2.34
CA LEU A 94 -3.36 0.91 -0.99
C LEU A 94 -1.87 1.08 -0.77
N PHE A 95 -1.50 2.04 0.07
CA PHE A 95 -0.13 2.28 0.49
C PHE A 95 -0.10 2.88 1.90
N SER A 96 0.99 2.67 2.61
CA SER A 96 1.29 3.28 3.90
C SER A 96 1.97 4.63 3.68
N TYR A 97 1.64 5.60 4.55
CA TYR A 97 2.35 6.87 4.62
C TYR A 97 2.72 7.16 6.06
N ARG A 98 3.90 7.76 6.27
CA ARG A 98 4.33 8.27 7.57
C ARG A 98 4.41 9.78 7.54
N LYS A 99 3.87 10.42 8.58
CA LYS A 99 3.97 11.87 8.78
C LYS A 99 5.43 12.35 8.88
N SER A 100 6.39 11.49 9.22
CA SER A 100 7.82 11.86 9.18
C SER A 100 8.30 12.27 7.79
N HIS A 101 7.59 11.87 6.73
CA HIS A 101 7.86 12.26 5.34
C HIS A 101 7.04 13.50 4.92
N GLU A 102 6.64 14.34 5.88
CA GLU A 102 5.90 15.58 5.64
C GLU A 102 6.82 16.64 5.01
N LEU A 103 6.33 17.28 3.95
CA LEU A 103 7.03 18.33 3.24
C LEU A 103 6.60 19.72 3.74
N LYS A 104 7.56 20.65 3.82
CA LYS A 104 7.27 22.05 4.14
C LYS A 104 6.32 22.63 3.06
N ASN A 105 5.30 23.37 3.48
CA ASN A 105 4.30 24.01 2.60
C ASN A 105 3.37 23.05 1.83
N LYS A 106 3.24 21.81 2.29
CA LYS A 106 2.31 20.83 1.72
C LYS A 106 1.20 20.44 2.71
N PRO A 107 0.12 19.82 2.22
CA PRO A 107 -0.98 19.34 3.06
C PRO A 107 -0.48 18.48 4.22
N LYS A 108 -0.97 18.78 5.44
CA LYS A 108 -0.56 18.05 6.65
C LYS A 108 -1.27 16.72 6.74
N LEU A 109 -0.66 15.69 6.15
CA LEU A 109 -1.14 14.33 6.18
C LEU A 109 -0.73 13.64 7.50
N SER A 110 -1.41 12.55 7.85
CA SER A 110 -1.13 11.80 9.08
C SER A 110 -0.74 10.37 8.76
N SER A 111 0.13 9.79 9.59
CA SER A 111 0.55 8.40 9.41
C SER A 111 -0.64 7.47 9.37
N GLY A 112 -0.72 6.66 8.32
CA GLY A 112 -1.93 5.88 8.04
C GLY A 112 -1.86 5.02 6.78
N LEU A 113 -2.93 4.26 6.59
CA LEU A 113 -3.21 3.52 5.37
C LEU A 113 -4.08 4.37 4.46
N TYR A 114 -3.65 4.53 3.22
CA TYR A 114 -4.31 5.30 2.18
C TYR A 114 -4.80 4.36 1.09
N CYS A 115 -5.89 4.72 0.42
CA CYS A 115 -6.52 3.91 -0.62
C CYS A 115 -7.02 4.79 -1.77
N PHE A 116 -6.62 4.41 -2.96
CA PHE A 116 -7.07 4.98 -4.21
C PHE A 116 -7.76 3.90 -5.03
N VAL A 117 -8.75 4.28 -5.82
CA VAL A 117 -9.59 3.37 -6.60
C VAL A 117 -9.60 3.76 -8.08
N SER A 118 -9.60 2.76 -8.96
CA SER A 118 -9.77 2.93 -10.40
C SER A 118 -10.62 1.80 -11.00
N ASN A 119 -11.18 2.04 -12.19
CA ASN A 119 -11.78 1.00 -13.02
C ASN A 119 -10.73 0.28 -13.89
N GLU A 120 -9.53 0.86 -14.00
CA GLU A 120 -8.44 0.35 -14.83
C GLU A 120 -7.19 0.14 -13.97
N ILE A 121 -6.51 -0.99 -14.16
CA ILE A 121 -5.26 -1.28 -13.48
C ILE A 121 -4.13 -0.31 -13.89
N GLY A 122 -4.29 0.29 -15.08
CA GLY A 122 -3.43 1.24 -15.80
C GLY A 122 -3.14 2.57 -15.11
N GLY A 123 -4.09 3.08 -14.34
CA GLY A 123 -4.10 4.49 -13.99
C GLY A 123 -5.52 4.96 -13.70
N GLY A 124 -5.75 6.27 -13.71
CA GLY A 124 -7.06 6.84 -13.39
C GLY A 124 -7.45 6.72 -11.90
N TYR A 125 -6.48 6.37 -11.05
CA TYR A 125 -6.67 6.22 -9.61
C TYR A 125 -7.07 7.54 -8.96
N ARG A 126 -8.15 7.49 -8.18
CA ARG A 126 -8.64 8.62 -7.39
C ARG A 126 -8.76 8.23 -5.91
N PRO A 127 -8.59 9.17 -4.98
CA PRO A 127 -8.82 8.91 -3.55
C PRO A 127 -10.19 8.27 -3.32
N ILE A 128 -10.27 7.21 -2.52
CA ILE A 128 -11.56 6.55 -2.27
C ILE A 128 -12.54 7.40 -1.46
N LYS A 129 -12.01 8.32 -0.64
CA LYS A 129 -12.78 9.29 0.14
C LYS A 129 -11.93 10.53 0.45
N GLY A 130 -12.58 11.68 0.53
CA GLY A 130 -11.90 12.96 0.73
C GLY A 130 -10.85 13.24 -0.36
N TRP A 131 -9.91 14.13 -0.07
CA TRP A 131 -8.89 14.56 -1.02
C TRP A 131 -7.70 13.61 -1.15
N TYR A 132 -7.44 12.80 -0.11
CA TYR A 132 -6.24 11.96 -0.04
C TYR A 132 -6.52 10.47 0.15
N GLY A 133 -7.75 10.06 0.50
CA GLY A 133 -8.08 8.64 0.54
C GLY A 133 -7.58 7.91 1.79
N GLN A 134 -7.33 8.62 2.90
CA GLN A 134 -6.92 7.97 4.15
C GLN A 134 -8.03 7.08 4.70
N ILE A 135 -7.82 5.76 4.77
CA ILE A 135 -8.81 4.81 5.26
C ILE A 135 -8.58 4.38 6.71
N MET A 136 -7.34 4.46 7.19
CA MET A 136 -6.99 4.20 8.59
C MET A 136 -5.94 5.18 9.05
N LYS A 137 -6.19 5.85 10.18
CA LYS A 137 -5.19 6.63 10.90
C LYS A 137 -4.63 5.77 12.03
N TYR A 138 -3.32 5.58 12.04
CA TYR A 138 -2.67 4.79 13.09
C TYR A 138 -1.58 5.53 13.86
N GLY A 139 -1.28 6.78 13.49
CA GLY A 139 -0.25 7.58 14.16
C GLY A 139 1.10 6.87 14.10
N ASN A 140 1.81 6.79 15.22
CA ASN A 140 3.08 6.06 15.28
C ASN A 140 2.95 4.63 15.82
N LYS A 141 1.70 4.17 16.05
CA LYS A 141 1.42 2.87 16.70
C LYS A 141 1.56 1.71 15.73
N TYR A 142 1.03 1.85 14.53
CA TYR A 142 1.07 0.81 13.49
C TYR A 142 1.86 1.27 12.26
N TYR A 143 2.33 0.31 11.48
CA TYR A 143 2.96 0.57 10.19
C TYR A 143 2.79 -0.64 9.25
N GLY A 144 2.78 -0.40 7.94
CA GLY A 144 2.79 -1.47 6.93
C GLY A 144 1.58 -2.40 6.98
N MET A 145 0.38 -1.88 7.30
CA MET A 145 -0.84 -2.70 7.35
C MET A 145 -1.12 -3.33 5.96
N ARG A 146 -1.18 -4.66 5.92
CA ARG A 146 -1.46 -5.49 4.75
C ARG A 146 -2.85 -6.09 4.86
N LEU A 147 -3.64 -5.95 3.81
CA LEU A 147 -4.93 -6.61 3.64
C LEU A 147 -4.73 -7.97 2.98
N ILE A 148 -5.28 -9.01 3.59
CA ILE A 148 -5.17 -10.40 3.16
C ILE A 148 -6.59 -10.93 2.93
N LYS A 149 -6.84 -11.44 1.72
CA LYS A 149 -8.10 -12.10 1.38
C LYS A 149 -8.07 -13.57 1.81
N GLN A 150 -9.08 -14.02 2.55
CA GLN A 150 -9.25 -15.44 2.86
C GLN A 150 -9.76 -16.19 1.63
N LYS A 151 -9.14 -17.34 1.29
CA LYS A 151 -9.55 -18.16 0.14
C LYS A 151 -11.01 -18.61 0.19
N SER A 152 -11.55 -18.90 1.39
CA SER A 152 -12.83 -19.59 1.53
C SER A 152 -14.07 -18.69 1.64
N ASN A 153 -14.00 -17.46 2.19
CA ASN A 153 -15.23 -16.83 2.73
C ASN A 153 -15.39 -15.30 2.57
N LYS A 154 -14.91 -14.67 1.49
CA LYS A 154 -15.14 -13.22 1.21
C LYS A 154 -14.59 -12.24 2.27
N HIS A 155 -14.07 -12.71 3.39
CA HIS A 155 -13.49 -11.88 4.43
C HIS A 155 -12.09 -11.42 4.06
N HIS A 156 -11.81 -10.18 4.41
CA HIS A 156 -10.48 -9.61 4.36
C HIS A 156 -10.01 -9.41 5.79
N PHE A 157 -8.74 -9.72 6.02
CA PHE A 157 -8.07 -9.48 7.27
C PHE A 157 -7.02 -8.41 7.07
N ALA A 158 -6.65 -7.70 8.12
CA ALA A 158 -5.50 -6.82 8.12
C ALA A 158 -4.51 -7.27 9.18
N ILE A 159 -3.23 -7.31 8.80
CA ILE A 159 -2.12 -7.55 9.70
C ILE A 159 -1.04 -6.53 9.40
N GLY A 160 -0.34 -6.06 10.41
CA GLY A 160 0.78 -5.16 10.19
C GLY A 160 1.74 -5.20 11.35
N TRP A 161 2.43 -4.10 11.56
CA TRP A 161 3.49 -4.00 12.54
C TRP A 161 3.13 -3.04 13.67
N HIS A 162 3.26 -3.48 14.91
CA HIS A 162 3.36 -2.60 16.07
C HIS A 162 4.71 -1.90 16.04
N HIS A 163 4.68 -0.63 15.66
CA HIS A 163 5.87 0.20 15.55
C HIS A 163 6.26 0.74 16.93
N LEU A 164 5.51 1.69 17.48
CA LEU A 164 5.78 2.24 18.82
C LEU A 164 4.70 1.89 19.85
N LYS A 165 5.11 1.62 21.09
CA LYS A 165 4.26 1.57 22.28
C LYS A 165 4.89 2.42 23.37
N ARG A 166 4.17 3.45 23.83
CA ARG A 166 4.67 4.43 24.83
C ARG A 166 6.01 5.09 24.43
N GLY A 167 6.21 5.32 23.14
CA GLY A 167 7.43 5.95 22.61
C GLY A 167 8.57 4.98 22.29
N GLU A 168 8.50 3.74 22.77
CA GLU A 168 9.53 2.72 22.51
C GLU A 168 9.16 1.85 21.31
N PHE A 169 10.19 1.49 20.55
CA PHE A 169 10.06 0.55 19.45
C PHE A 169 9.73 -0.85 19.96
N VAL A 170 8.65 -1.43 19.44
CA VAL A 170 8.19 -2.77 19.86
C VAL A 170 8.60 -3.84 18.87
N GLY A 171 8.45 -3.57 17.57
CA GLY A 171 8.91 -4.48 16.53
C GLY A 171 8.09 -5.78 16.40
N LYS A 172 6.81 -5.80 16.78
CA LYS A 172 5.99 -7.03 16.79
C LYS A 172 4.84 -7.00 15.78
N MET A 173 4.40 -8.17 15.32
CA MET A 173 3.17 -8.25 14.53
C MET A 173 1.96 -7.80 15.35
N THR A 174 1.00 -7.14 14.70
CA THR A 174 -0.30 -6.86 15.30
C THR A 174 -1.11 -8.14 15.48
N ASP A 175 -2.16 -8.06 16.30
CA ASP A 175 -3.29 -8.97 16.15
C ASP A 175 -3.87 -8.88 14.73
N VAL A 176 -4.59 -9.92 14.32
CA VAL A 176 -5.29 -9.92 13.03
C VAL A 176 -6.59 -9.13 13.19
N TYR A 177 -6.74 -8.08 12.39
CA TYR A 177 -7.96 -7.27 12.33
C TYR A 177 -8.89 -7.77 11.24
N THR A 178 -10.20 -7.60 11.43
CA THR A 178 -11.16 -7.86 10.35
C THR A 178 -11.39 -6.60 9.53
N VAL A 179 -11.46 -6.77 8.21
CA VAL A 179 -11.67 -5.69 7.26
C VAL A 179 -13.01 -5.90 6.58
N ARG A 180 -13.86 -4.88 6.68
CA ARG A 180 -15.10 -4.78 5.91
C ARG A 180 -14.86 -3.86 4.71
N LEU A 181 -15.12 -4.43 3.54
CA LEU A 181 -14.95 -3.76 2.25
C LEU A 181 -16.32 -3.53 1.62
N GLU A 182 -16.70 -2.27 1.49
CA GLU A 182 -17.85 -1.83 0.72
C GLU A 182 -17.36 -1.08 -0.53
N PRO A 183 -18.11 -1.09 -1.66
CA PRO A 183 -17.65 -0.54 -2.95
C PRO A 183 -17.13 0.91 -2.91
N HIS A 184 -17.54 1.68 -1.91
CA HIS A 184 -17.16 3.08 -1.70
C HIS A 184 -16.64 3.38 -0.28
N ALA A 185 -16.43 2.35 0.54
CA ALA A 185 -15.97 2.54 1.91
C ALA A 185 -15.15 1.35 2.40
N PHE A 186 -14.02 1.67 3.02
CA PHE A 186 -13.24 0.71 3.79
C PHE A 186 -13.46 1.02 5.26
N SER A 187 -13.86 0.02 6.04
CA SER A 187 -13.76 0.06 7.49
C SER A 187 -12.96 -1.13 8.00
N ILE A 188 -11.94 -0.82 8.80
CA ILE A 188 -11.19 -1.83 9.54
C ILE A 188 -11.70 -1.75 10.97
N THR A 189 -12.25 -2.85 11.44
CA THR A 189 -12.83 -2.95 12.79
C THR A 189 -11.99 -3.89 13.63
N ASP A 190 -11.72 -3.50 14.87
CA ASP A 190 -11.08 -4.37 15.84
C ASP A 190 -11.94 -5.61 16.05
N PHE A 191 -11.37 -6.76 15.69
CA PHE A 191 -11.90 -8.06 16.05
C PHE A 191 -10.69 -8.94 16.34
N SER A 192 -10.44 -9.24 17.61
CA SER A 192 -9.35 -10.11 18.02
C SER A 192 -9.71 -11.56 17.67
N ILE A 193 -9.23 -12.05 16.53
CA ILE A 193 -9.14 -13.50 16.34
C ILE A 193 -7.92 -13.95 17.13
N ASN A 194 -8.15 -14.61 18.26
CA ASN A 194 -7.09 -15.23 19.04
C ASN A 194 -6.42 -16.30 18.15
N ILE A 195 -5.26 -15.98 17.57
CA ILE A 195 -4.57 -16.80 16.56
C ILE A 195 -4.30 -18.22 17.10
N VAL A 196 -4.14 -18.35 18.43
CA VAL A 196 -3.94 -19.62 19.12
C VAL A 196 -5.10 -20.60 18.94
N ASP A 197 -6.35 -20.12 18.88
CA ASP A 197 -7.52 -21.01 18.71
C ASP A 197 -7.73 -21.43 17.25
N THR A 198 -7.23 -20.63 16.30
CA THR A 198 -7.34 -20.95 14.87
C THR A 198 -6.36 -22.05 14.46
N PHE A 199 -5.13 -22.05 15.00
CA PHE A 199 -4.18 -23.14 14.75
C PHE A 199 -4.64 -24.46 15.36
N LYS A 200 -5.30 -24.46 16.53
CA LYS A 200 -5.90 -25.68 17.11
C LYS A 200 -7.02 -26.26 16.22
N LYS A 201 -7.81 -25.43 15.54
CA LYS A 201 -8.85 -25.91 14.60
C LYS A 201 -8.29 -26.44 13.27
N ILE A 202 -7.15 -25.92 12.81
CA ILE A 202 -6.52 -26.35 11.54
C ILE A 202 -5.68 -27.63 11.72
N THR A 203 -5.14 -27.87 12.93
CA THR A 203 -4.29 -29.03 13.23
C THR A 203 -5.04 -30.23 13.78
N GLN A 204 -6.35 -30.13 14.05
CA GLN A 204 -7.14 -31.30 14.40
C GLN A 204 -7.41 -32.14 13.14
N PRO A 205 -7.06 -33.44 13.12
CA PRO A 205 -7.39 -34.31 12.01
C PRO A 205 -8.91 -34.33 11.85
N LYS A 206 -9.38 -34.12 10.62
CA LYS A 206 -10.79 -34.25 10.28
C LYS A 206 -11.21 -35.70 10.60
N LYS A 207 -12.15 -35.86 11.53
CA LYS A 207 -12.84 -37.13 11.75
C LYS A 207 -13.73 -37.48 10.57
#